data_AF-A0A8T2RA93-F1
#
_entry.id   AF-A0A8T2RA93-F1
#
_cell.length_a   1.000
_cell.length_b   1.000
_cell.length_c   1.000
_cell.angle_alpha   90.00
_cell.angle_beta   90.00
_cell.angle_gamma   90.00
#
_symmetry.space_group_name_H-M   'P 1'
#
loop_
_entity.id
_entity.type
_entity.pdbx_description
1 polymer ?
#
loop_
_entity_poly.entity_id
_entity_poly.type
_entity_poly.pdbx_seq_one_letter_code
_entity_poly.pdbx_strand_id
1 'polypeptide(L)'
;MPNETLARHLFHFEDRPMEWAMRLRVAYYLAQALEHCSNNGRPLYHDLNAYRVLFDQDGNPRLSCFGLMKNSRDGKSYSTNLAYTPPEYQRTGRVIHESVIFSFGTILLDLLSGKHIPPTHALDLIKGKNASSLIDSHLKEHYSSEDGTEVVRLASRCLQFEPPERPNVRALVQSLAALQRKNDVPSHVMLGISQQPPLETVTNSGRSGSGSCSGFQEACSRMDLTAIHEILVKTHYRDDSSENELSFQMWTKQMQDMLNARKKGDLAFREKDFALAIERYSEFILGGVMVSPTVFARRSLAHLMSDQPDAALRDAMQAQYINPEWPTAFYLQSVALRMLNMEKEATDMMEEGAILEAKKTSRS
;
A
#
# COMPACT_ATOMS: atom_id res chain seq x y z
N MET A 1 -1.48 -6.59 -7.26
CA MET A 1 -0.29 -7.37 -6.82
C MET A 1 -0.39 -7.48 -5.32
N PRO A 2 -0.39 -8.67 -4.70
CA PRO A 2 -0.90 -8.87 -3.33
C PRO A 2 0.06 -8.43 -2.22
N ASN A 3 1.34 -8.23 -2.53
CA ASN A 3 2.37 -7.98 -1.52
C ASN A 3 2.82 -6.51 -1.51
N GLU A 4 1.91 -5.58 -1.82
CA GLU A 4 2.09 -4.12 -1.65
C GLU A 4 3.26 -3.50 -2.46
N THR A 5 3.56 -2.23 -2.19
CA THR A 5 4.62 -1.44 -2.86
C THR A 5 5.96 -1.49 -2.14
N LEU A 6 7.07 -1.21 -2.84
CA LEU A 6 8.38 -0.99 -2.23
C LEU A 6 8.33 0.08 -1.13
N ALA A 7 7.65 1.19 -1.39
CA ALA A 7 7.48 2.26 -0.40
C ALA A 7 6.87 1.74 0.92
N ARG A 8 5.88 0.84 0.85
CA ARG A 8 5.23 0.24 2.03
C ARG A 8 6.19 -0.59 2.88
N HIS A 9 7.08 -1.34 2.23
CA HIS A 9 8.06 -2.21 2.89
C HIS A 9 9.31 -1.46 3.35
N LEU A 10 9.58 -0.27 2.81
CA LEU A 10 10.85 0.43 2.98
C LEU A 10 10.79 1.62 3.94
N PHE A 11 9.76 2.49 3.84
CA PHE A 11 9.77 3.80 4.52
C PHE A 11 9.23 3.82 5.95
N HIS A 12 8.48 2.80 6.37
CA HIS A 12 7.72 2.83 7.63
C HIS A 12 7.76 1.51 8.40
N PHE A 13 8.81 0.71 8.21
CA PHE A 13 8.96 -0.60 8.83
C PHE A 13 10.09 -0.61 9.88
N GLU A 14 9.99 0.29 10.87
CA GLU A 14 11.01 0.45 11.93
C GLU A 14 11.21 -0.84 12.75
N ASP A 15 10.16 -1.63 12.96
CA ASP A 15 10.23 -2.88 13.74
C ASP A 15 10.74 -4.10 12.92
N ARG A 16 10.76 -4.01 11.59
CA ARG A 16 11.26 -5.08 10.69
C ARG A 16 11.72 -4.48 9.36
N PRO A 17 12.90 -3.85 9.34
CA PRO A 17 13.45 -3.22 8.13
C PRO A 17 13.68 -4.27 7.05
N MET A 18 13.49 -3.89 5.78
CA MET A 18 13.80 -4.77 4.66
C MET A 18 15.29 -5.15 4.68
N GLU A 19 15.58 -6.44 4.64
CA GLU A 19 16.95 -6.98 4.63
C GLU A 19 17.76 -6.43 3.46
N TRP A 20 19.04 -6.14 3.67
CA TRP A 20 19.97 -5.64 2.64
C TRP A 20 19.96 -6.47 1.35
N ALA A 21 20.02 -7.80 1.46
CA ALA A 21 20.01 -8.67 0.30
C ALA A 21 18.71 -8.54 -0.52
N MET A 22 17.57 -8.27 0.13
CA MET A 22 16.31 -8.02 -0.56
C MET A 22 16.32 -6.66 -1.26
N ARG A 23 16.92 -5.64 -0.63
CA ARG A 23 17.10 -4.32 -1.26
C ARG A 23 17.93 -4.40 -2.53
N LEU A 24 19.02 -5.17 -2.52
CA LEU A 24 19.85 -5.43 -3.69
C LEU A 24 19.09 -6.22 -4.78
N ARG A 25 18.25 -7.18 -4.39
CA ARG A 25 17.38 -7.92 -5.32
C ARG A 25 16.38 -7.00 -6.01
N VAL A 26 15.76 -6.09 -5.27
CA VAL A 26 14.87 -5.06 -5.82
C VAL A 26 15.61 -4.25 -6.89
N ALA A 27 16.76 -3.66 -6.57
CA ALA A 27 17.51 -2.89 -7.55
C ALA A 27 17.83 -3.70 -8.82
N TYR A 28 18.29 -4.95 -8.65
CA TYR A 28 18.68 -5.81 -9.75
C TYR A 28 17.51 -6.18 -10.67
N TYR A 29 16.39 -6.63 -10.10
CA TYR A 29 15.21 -7.03 -10.88
C TYR A 29 14.59 -5.84 -11.61
N LEU A 30 14.62 -4.65 -11.01
CA LEU A 30 14.17 -3.43 -11.68
C LEU A 30 15.09 -3.07 -12.85
N ALA A 31 16.41 -3.18 -12.69
CA ALA A 31 17.34 -2.95 -13.79
C ALA A 31 17.12 -3.94 -14.94
N GLN A 32 16.89 -5.22 -14.63
CA GLN A 32 16.57 -6.24 -15.63
C GLN A 32 15.24 -5.95 -16.34
N ALA A 33 14.21 -5.54 -15.61
CA ALA A 33 12.92 -5.18 -16.19
C ALA A 33 13.04 -3.98 -17.14
N LEU A 34 13.81 -2.95 -16.76
CA LEU A 34 14.09 -1.80 -17.61
C LEU A 34 14.92 -2.18 -18.85
N GLU A 35 15.93 -3.03 -18.71
CA GLU A 35 16.72 -3.54 -19.84
C GLU A 35 15.82 -4.34 -20.80
N HIS A 36 14.97 -5.21 -20.28
CA HIS A 36 14.00 -5.96 -21.07
C HIS A 36 13.04 -5.02 -21.82
N CYS A 37 12.49 -3.99 -21.17
CA CYS A 37 11.66 -3.00 -21.82
C CYS A 37 12.40 -2.28 -22.96
N SER A 38 13.64 -1.85 -22.70
CA SER A 38 14.48 -1.18 -23.70
C SER A 38 14.79 -2.07 -24.90
N ASN A 39 15.17 -3.33 -24.67
CA ASN A 39 15.53 -4.27 -25.74
C ASN A 39 14.33 -4.68 -26.60
N ASN A 40 13.12 -4.68 -26.04
CA ASN A 40 11.90 -5.02 -26.76
C ASN A 40 11.16 -3.80 -27.33
N GLY A 41 11.78 -2.63 -27.34
CA GLY A 41 11.18 -1.41 -27.89
C GLY A 41 9.89 -0.97 -27.19
N ARG A 42 9.73 -1.34 -25.90
CA ARG A 42 8.57 -0.90 -25.10
C ARG A 42 8.68 0.62 -24.82
N PRO A 43 7.54 1.31 -24.58
CA PRO A 43 7.57 2.71 -24.16
C PRO A 43 8.44 2.93 -22.92
N LEU A 44 9.00 4.13 -22.80
CA LEU A 44 9.76 4.53 -21.62
C LEU A 44 8.89 4.48 -20.37
N TYR A 45 9.48 4.04 -19.27
CA TYR A 45 8.84 4.10 -17.96
C TYR A 45 8.92 5.53 -17.43
N HIS A 46 7.80 6.24 -17.45
CA HIS A 46 7.71 7.68 -17.19
C HIS A 46 7.78 8.04 -15.70
N ASP A 47 7.23 7.21 -14.82
CA ASP A 47 7.08 7.52 -13.38
C ASP A 47 7.74 6.44 -12.52
N LEU A 48 9.08 6.32 -12.58
CA LEU A 48 9.81 5.35 -11.76
C LEU A 48 10.05 5.91 -10.35
N ASN A 49 9.43 5.29 -9.34
CA ASN A 49 9.62 5.61 -7.92
C ASN A 49 9.18 4.42 -7.03
N ALA A 50 9.45 4.48 -5.73
CA ALA A 50 9.20 3.36 -4.81
C ALA A 50 7.72 2.97 -4.68
N TYR A 51 6.79 3.88 -5.01
CA TYR A 51 5.34 3.61 -5.02
C TYR A 51 4.91 2.85 -6.28
N ARG A 52 5.77 2.78 -7.29
CA ARG A 52 5.49 2.14 -8.60
C ARG A 52 6.17 0.79 -8.77
N VAL A 53 6.84 0.33 -7.71
CA VAL A 53 7.42 -1.02 -7.60
C VAL A 53 6.52 -1.83 -6.69
N LEU A 54 6.01 -2.95 -7.19
CA LEU A 54 5.08 -3.85 -6.50
C LEU A 54 5.73 -5.21 -6.27
N PHE A 55 5.25 -5.97 -5.30
CA PHE A 55 5.67 -7.37 -5.12
C PHE A 55 4.57 -8.35 -5.54
N ASP A 56 4.93 -9.32 -6.37
CA ASP A 56 4.04 -10.40 -6.80
C ASP A 56 3.80 -11.44 -5.68
N GLN A 57 3.01 -12.47 -5.97
CA GLN A 57 2.66 -13.54 -5.02
C GLN A 57 3.87 -14.21 -4.37
N ASP A 58 4.98 -14.35 -5.10
CA ASP A 58 6.22 -14.96 -4.62
C ASP A 58 7.15 -13.97 -3.92
N GLY A 59 6.70 -12.73 -3.74
CA GLY A 59 7.48 -11.64 -3.17
C GLY A 59 8.52 -11.07 -4.14
N ASN A 60 8.45 -11.37 -5.44
CA ASN A 60 9.40 -10.82 -6.40
C ASN A 60 9.00 -9.39 -6.79
N PRO A 61 9.97 -8.46 -6.86
CA PRO A 61 9.72 -7.08 -7.26
C PRO A 61 9.35 -6.99 -8.75
N ARG A 62 8.34 -6.18 -9.06
CA ARG A 62 7.78 -5.95 -10.40
C ARG A 62 7.56 -4.46 -10.63
N LEU A 63 7.79 -4.01 -11.87
CA LEU A 63 7.37 -2.69 -12.31
C LEU A 63 5.85 -2.67 -12.56
N SER A 64 5.17 -1.66 -12.05
CA SER A 64 3.75 -1.44 -12.30
C SER A 64 3.49 -0.97 -13.73
N CYS A 65 2.40 -1.39 -14.37
CA CYS A 65 2.05 -0.92 -15.71
C CYS A 65 1.72 0.58 -15.75
N PHE A 66 1.30 1.17 -14.62
CA PHE A 66 0.96 2.60 -14.53
C PHE A 66 2.14 3.51 -14.85
N GLY A 67 3.37 3.08 -14.57
CA GLY A 67 4.54 3.88 -14.93
C GLY A 67 4.89 3.85 -16.41
N LEU A 68 4.29 2.96 -17.22
CA LEU A 68 4.43 2.97 -18.68
C LEU A 68 3.47 3.95 -19.36
N MET A 69 2.48 4.47 -18.64
CA MET A 69 1.54 5.44 -19.18
C MET A 69 2.27 6.77 -19.38
N LYS A 70 2.11 7.35 -20.57
CA LYS A 70 2.61 8.69 -20.86
C LYS A 70 1.73 9.68 -20.12
N ASN A 71 2.23 10.20 -19.02
CA ASN A 71 1.47 11.19 -18.27
C ASN A 71 1.28 12.45 -19.15
N SER A 72 0.10 13.06 -19.04
CA SER A 72 -0.46 14.12 -19.88
C SER A 72 0.50 15.28 -20.22
N ARG A 73 0.31 15.88 -21.41
CA ARG A 73 1.19 16.89 -22.05
C ARG A 73 1.25 18.25 -21.33
N ASP A 74 0.37 18.50 -20.38
CA ASP A 74 0.21 19.73 -19.62
C ASP A 74 1.13 19.84 -18.40
N GLY A 75 2.14 18.96 -18.28
CA GLY A 75 3.22 19.09 -17.29
C GLY A 75 2.83 18.73 -15.84
N LYS A 76 1.56 18.42 -15.58
CA LYS A 76 1.04 18.01 -14.26
C LYS A 76 1.28 16.53 -13.92
N SER A 77 2.24 15.92 -14.60
CA SER A 77 2.17 14.52 -14.97
C SER A 77 3.43 13.74 -14.57
N TYR A 78 4.53 14.41 -14.25
CA TYR A 78 5.40 13.86 -13.22
C TYR A 78 4.69 14.08 -11.90
N SER A 79 4.41 12.99 -11.19
CA SER A 79 4.74 12.88 -9.77
C SER A 79 5.14 14.23 -9.16
N THR A 80 4.15 14.99 -8.65
CA THR A 80 4.13 16.40 -8.21
C THR A 80 5.15 16.83 -7.12
N ASN A 81 6.32 16.19 -7.04
CA ASN A 81 7.42 16.60 -6.20
C ASN A 81 8.65 16.94 -7.06
N LEU A 82 8.80 18.23 -7.36
CA LEU A 82 9.90 18.77 -8.15
C LEU A 82 11.28 18.36 -7.61
N ALA A 83 11.39 18.03 -6.33
CA ALA A 83 12.65 17.63 -5.72
C ALA A 83 13.22 16.31 -6.29
N TYR A 84 12.40 15.46 -6.91
CA TYR A 84 12.80 14.14 -7.44
C TYR A 84 12.76 14.06 -8.97
N THR A 85 12.35 15.14 -9.63
CA THR A 85 12.19 15.17 -11.08
C THR A 85 13.55 15.26 -11.79
N PRO A 86 13.79 14.47 -12.85
CA PRO A 86 14.99 14.60 -13.68
C PRO A 86 15.17 16.04 -14.20
N PRO A 87 16.37 16.63 -14.13
CA PRO A 87 16.60 18.02 -14.50
C PRO A 87 16.15 18.38 -15.92
N GLU A 88 16.39 17.48 -16.88
CA GLU A 88 15.98 17.66 -18.26
C GLU A 88 14.46 17.57 -18.46
N TYR A 89 13.76 16.79 -17.64
CA TYR A 89 12.31 16.74 -17.66
C TYR A 89 11.71 18.04 -17.13
N GLN A 90 12.28 18.62 -16.06
CA GLN A 90 11.85 19.93 -15.56
C GLN A 90 11.98 21.03 -16.63
N ARG A 91 13.06 20.98 -17.43
CA ARG A 91 13.33 21.96 -18.48
C ARG A 91 12.46 21.77 -19.73
N THR A 92 12.20 20.52 -20.12
CA THR A 92 11.64 20.21 -21.46
C THR A 92 10.25 19.57 -21.43
N GLY A 93 9.80 19.08 -20.27
CA GLY A 93 8.60 18.25 -20.12
C GLY A 93 8.68 16.89 -20.81
N ARG A 94 9.87 16.46 -21.24
CA ARG A 94 10.07 15.21 -21.99
C ARG A 94 10.93 14.23 -21.20
N VAL A 95 10.47 12.99 -21.11
CA VAL A 95 11.24 11.86 -20.56
C VAL A 95 12.10 11.29 -21.67
N ILE A 96 13.39 11.11 -21.39
CA ILE A 96 14.35 10.38 -22.22
C ILE A 96 14.84 9.13 -21.45
N HIS A 97 15.64 8.26 -22.06
CA HIS A 97 16.15 7.05 -21.40
C HIS A 97 16.91 7.40 -20.11
N GLU A 98 17.73 8.44 -20.17
CA GLU A 98 18.53 8.95 -19.07
C GLU A 98 17.67 9.53 -17.93
N SER A 99 16.46 10.00 -18.22
CA SER A 99 15.50 10.43 -17.19
C SER A 99 15.07 9.23 -16.34
N VAL A 100 14.84 8.07 -16.97
CA VAL A 100 14.52 6.83 -16.26
C VAL A 100 15.70 6.37 -15.40
N ILE A 101 16.94 6.55 -15.89
CA ILE A 101 18.16 6.26 -15.12
C ILE A 101 18.29 7.18 -13.90
N PHE A 102 17.96 8.46 -14.04
CA PHE A 102 17.94 9.39 -12.90
C PHE A 102 16.94 8.93 -11.84
N SER A 103 15.72 8.59 -12.24
CA SER A 103 14.70 8.02 -11.36
C SER A 103 15.12 6.67 -10.75
N PHE A 104 15.89 5.86 -11.46
CA PHE A 104 16.48 4.66 -10.89
C PHE A 104 17.49 5.01 -9.78
N GLY A 105 18.24 6.11 -9.94
CA GLY A 105 19.11 6.66 -8.91
C GLY A 105 18.36 7.02 -7.62
N THR A 106 17.15 7.57 -7.73
CA THR A 106 16.32 7.89 -6.54
C THR A 106 15.87 6.61 -5.83
N ILE A 107 15.52 5.55 -6.55
CA ILE A 107 15.25 4.22 -5.97
C ILE A 107 16.48 3.69 -5.21
N LEU A 108 17.69 3.84 -5.76
CA LEU A 108 18.90 3.41 -5.06
C LEU A 108 19.10 4.17 -3.74
N LEU A 109 18.81 5.47 -3.69
CA LEU A 109 18.83 6.25 -2.45
C LEU A 109 17.77 5.78 -1.45
N ASP A 110 16.56 5.51 -1.93
CA ASP A 110 15.48 4.97 -1.10
C ASP A 110 15.92 3.64 -0.47
N LEU A 111 16.50 2.74 -1.26
CA LEU A 111 17.01 1.44 -0.81
C LEU A 111 18.19 1.57 0.16
N LEU A 112 19.10 2.52 -0.05
CA LEU A 112 20.21 2.78 0.88
C LEU A 112 19.70 3.28 2.23
N SER A 113 18.78 4.24 2.22
CA SER A 113 18.41 5.01 3.40
C SER A 113 17.19 4.49 4.16
N GLY A 114 16.38 3.63 3.52
CA GLY A 114 15.06 3.27 4.03
C GLY A 114 14.10 4.46 4.07
N LYS A 115 14.38 5.56 3.37
CA LYS A 115 13.63 6.83 3.44
C LYS A 115 13.51 7.44 2.05
N HIS A 116 12.45 8.22 1.84
CA HIS A 116 12.31 8.99 0.62
C HIS A 116 13.07 10.32 0.75
N ILE A 117 14.32 10.35 0.26
CA ILE A 117 15.23 11.50 0.42
C ILE A 117 15.46 12.19 -0.94
N PRO A 118 15.33 13.54 -1.01
CA PRO A 118 15.63 14.28 -2.23
C PRO A 118 17.06 14.05 -2.73
N PRO A 119 17.28 13.80 -4.03
CA PRO A 119 18.59 13.60 -4.62
C PRO A 119 19.62 14.69 -4.30
N THR A 120 19.19 15.96 -4.27
CA THR A 120 20.07 17.09 -3.93
C THR A 120 20.67 16.93 -2.54
N HIS A 121 19.84 16.61 -1.55
CA HIS A 121 20.28 16.39 -0.17
C HIS A 121 21.24 15.19 -0.06
N ALA A 122 20.91 14.08 -0.74
CA ALA A 122 21.77 12.89 -0.71
C ALA A 122 23.13 13.15 -1.39
N LEU A 123 23.15 13.86 -2.52
CA LEU A 123 24.39 14.21 -3.22
C LEU A 123 25.28 15.13 -2.39
N ASP A 124 24.69 16.06 -1.62
CA ASP A 124 25.45 16.93 -0.71
C ASP A 124 26.10 16.12 0.43
N LEU A 125 25.39 15.14 1.00
CA LEU A 125 25.95 14.22 2.00
C LEU A 125 27.09 13.38 1.43
N ILE A 126 26.95 12.89 0.19
CA ILE A 126 27.98 12.12 -0.50
C ILE A 126 29.23 12.97 -0.74
N LYS A 127 29.07 14.19 -1.26
CA LYS A 127 30.17 15.15 -1.50
C LYS A 127 30.86 15.57 -0.21
N GLY A 128 30.10 15.74 0.87
CA GLY A 128 30.61 16.04 2.20
C GLY A 128 31.34 14.89 2.89
N LYS A 129 31.58 13.76 2.21
CA LYS A 129 32.17 12.51 2.75
C LYS A 129 31.40 11.89 3.92
N ASN A 130 30.11 12.22 4.04
CA ASN A 130 29.21 11.69 5.04
C ASN A 130 28.26 10.64 4.44
N ALA A 131 28.68 9.93 3.39
CA ALA A 131 27.87 8.90 2.72
C ALA A 131 27.41 7.78 3.67
N SER A 132 28.15 7.49 4.74
CA SER A 132 27.74 6.54 5.78
C SER A 132 26.47 6.96 6.51
N SER A 133 26.17 8.26 6.59
CA SER A 133 24.93 8.78 7.19
C SER A 133 23.69 8.58 6.32
N LEU A 134 23.89 8.30 5.02
CA LEU A 134 22.81 7.98 4.09
C LEU A 134 22.29 6.56 4.30
N ILE A 135 23.12 5.65 4.81
CA ILE A 135 22.75 4.25 4.96
C ILE A 135 21.84 4.11 6.18
N ASP A 136 20.76 3.36 6.00
CA ASP A 136 19.79 3.04 7.03
C ASP A 136 20.51 2.50 8.28
N SER A 137 20.27 3.15 9.42
CA SER A 137 20.90 2.80 10.68
C SER A 137 20.58 1.38 11.14
N HIS A 138 19.44 0.82 10.72
CA HIS A 138 19.05 -0.55 11.05
C HIS A 138 19.80 -1.60 10.23
N LEU A 139 20.59 -1.20 9.22
CA LEU A 139 21.40 -2.10 8.42
C LEU A 139 22.84 -2.25 8.93
N LYS A 140 23.29 -1.49 9.95
CA LYS A 140 24.70 -1.34 10.32
C LYS A 140 25.53 -2.62 10.56
N GLU A 141 24.89 -3.78 10.70
CA GLU A 141 25.56 -5.09 10.86
C GLU A 141 25.19 -6.12 9.77
N HIS A 142 24.37 -5.73 8.79
CA HIS A 142 23.74 -6.63 7.82
C HIS A 142 24.16 -6.35 6.36
N TYR A 143 25.18 -5.54 6.13
CA TYR A 143 25.79 -5.32 4.81
C TYR A 143 27.33 -5.21 4.87
N SER A 144 28.00 -5.54 3.77
CA SER A 144 29.44 -5.26 3.61
C SER A 144 29.66 -3.79 3.28
N SER A 145 30.62 -3.14 3.94
CA SER A 145 31.01 -1.76 3.64
C SER A 145 31.36 -1.56 2.16
N GLU A 146 31.87 -2.58 1.47
CA GLU A 146 32.16 -2.55 0.03
C GLU A 146 30.89 -2.49 -0.81
N ASP A 147 29.93 -3.39 -0.55
CA ASP A 147 28.62 -3.42 -1.23
C ASP A 147 27.90 -2.07 -1.07
N GLY A 148 27.86 -1.53 0.16
CA GLY A 148 27.25 -0.23 0.42
C GLY A 148 27.93 0.92 -0.33
N THR A 149 29.27 0.91 -0.39
CA THR A 149 30.04 1.91 -1.16
C THR A 149 29.73 1.84 -2.65
N GLU A 150 29.62 0.63 -3.19
CA GLU A 150 29.31 0.43 -4.61
C GLU A 150 27.90 0.90 -4.96
N VAL A 151 26.90 0.62 -4.12
CA VAL A 151 25.53 1.12 -4.33
C VAL A 151 25.47 2.65 -4.24
N VAL A 152 26.18 3.27 -3.29
CA VAL A 152 26.31 4.74 -3.22
C VAL A 152 26.94 5.30 -4.49
N ARG A 153 27.99 4.65 -5.00
CA ARG A 153 28.66 5.03 -6.25
C ARG A 153 27.70 4.94 -7.44
N LEU A 154 26.93 3.86 -7.54
CA LEU A 154 25.91 3.69 -8.59
C LEU A 154 24.83 4.77 -8.49
N ALA A 155 24.30 5.02 -7.29
CA ALA A 155 23.30 6.08 -7.06
C ALA A 155 23.84 7.45 -7.50
N SER A 156 25.07 7.79 -7.10
CA SER A 156 25.72 9.05 -7.50
C SER A 156 25.91 9.16 -9.01
N ARG A 157 26.21 8.08 -9.72
CA ARG A 157 26.33 8.08 -11.19
C ARG A 157 24.98 8.21 -11.89
N CYS A 158 23.93 7.56 -11.37
CA CYS A 158 22.57 7.72 -11.91
C CYS A 158 22.04 9.15 -11.74
N LEU A 159 22.42 9.83 -10.66
CA LEU A 159 21.95 11.16 -10.30
C LEU A 159 22.82 12.31 -10.85
N GLN A 160 23.70 12.03 -11.81
CA GLN A 160 24.46 13.09 -12.49
C GLN A 160 23.50 14.08 -13.17
N PHE A 161 23.85 15.36 -13.09
CA PHE A 161 23.03 16.43 -13.64
C PHE A 161 22.92 16.28 -15.16
N GLU A 162 24.05 16.08 -15.84
CA GLU A 162 24.11 15.90 -17.28
C GLU A 162 23.70 14.47 -17.69
N PRO A 163 22.68 14.30 -18.56
CA PRO A 163 22.22 12.99 -19.01
C PRO A 163 23.31 12.04 -19.54
N PRO A 164 24.29 12.50 -20.37
CA PRO A 164 25.32 11.62 -20.92
C PRO A 164 26.29 11.02 -19.89
N GLU A 165 26.38 11.59 -18.69
CA GLU A 165 27.24 11.09 -17.62
C GLU A 165 26.62 9.92 -16.85
N ARG A 166 25.32 9.69 -17.05
CA ARG A 166 24.57 8.61 -16.39
C ARG A 166 24.87 7.27 -17.07
N PRO A 167 24.92 6.16 -16.30
CA PRO A 167 25.17 4.84 -16.86
C PRO A 167 23.99 4.37 -17.72
N ASN A 168 24.25 3.54 -18.74
CA ASN A 168 23.18 2.83 -19.42
C ASN A 168 22.64 1.68 -18.54
N VAL A 169 21.43 1.21 -18.84
CA VAL A 169 20.75 0.17 -18.05
C VAL A 169 21.53 -1.16 -18.01
N ARG A 170 22.23 -1.52 -19.09
CA ARG A 170 23.05 -2.73 -19.15
C ARG A 170 24.19 -2.69 -18.13
N ALA A 171 24.86 -1.55 -17.99
CA ALA A 171 25.90 -1.35 -16.99
C ALA A 171 25.34 -1.44 -15.55
N LEU A 172 24.10 -0.99 -15.33
CA LEU A 172 23.41 -1.16 -14.04
C LEU A 172 23.15 -2.64 -13.74
N VAL A 173 22.61 -3.40 -14.70
CA VAL A 173 22.36 -4.84 -14.55
C VAL A 173 23.66 -5.58 -14.19
N GLN A 174 24.75 -5.30 -14.90
CA GLN A 174 26.04 -5.94 -14.64
C GLN A 174 26.58 -5.60 -13.24
N SER A 175 26.53 -4.33 -12.84
CA SER A 175 27.03 -3.89 -11.54
C SER A 175 26.20 -4.48 -10.40
N LEU A 176 24.87 -4.51 -10.54
CA LEU A 176 23.94 -5.03 -9.53
C LEU A 176 23.93 -6.57 -9.47
N ALA A 177 24.23 -7.25 -10.57
CA ALA A 177 24.40 -8.70 -10.60
C ALA A 177 25.56 -9.13 -9.67
N ALA A 178 26.68 -8.41 -9.72
CA ALA A 178 27.85 -8.69 -8.89
C ALA A 178 27.58 -8.50 -7.39
N LEU A 179 26.58 -7.68 -7.03
CA LEU A 179 26.19 -7.42 -5.65
C LEU A 179 25.16 -8.42 -5.12
N GLN A 180 24.55 -9.26 -5.96
CA GLN A 180 23.49 -10.16 -5.50
C GLN A 180 23.98 -11.13 -4.41
N ARG A 181 23.19 -11.23 -3.33
CA ARG A 181 23.41 -12.15 -2.21
C ARG A 181 22.18 -13.05 -2.05
N LYS A 182 22.36 -14.22 -1.43
CA LYS A 182 21.26 -15.16 -1.10
C LYS A 182 20.38 -15.52 -2.30
N ASN A 183 20.98 -15.78 -3.48
CA ASN A 183 20.24 -16.08 -4.72
C ASN A 183 19.36 -17.33 -4.62
N ASP A 184 19.73 -18.24 -3.73
CA ASP A 184 19.04 -19.47 -3.36
C ASP A 184 17.84 -19.25 -2.43
N VAL A 185 17.77 -18.11 -1.73
CA VAL A 185 16.67 -17.79 -0.81
C VAL A 185 15.52 -17.12 -1.57
N PRO A 186 14.30 -17.68 -1.54
CA PRO A 186 13.14 -17.09 -2.20
C PRO A 186 12.77 -15.70 -1.64
N SER A 187 12.26 -14.82 -2.50
CA SER A 187 11.95 -13.43 -2.12
C SER A 187 10.88 -13.32 -1.03
N HIS A 188 9.86 -14.18 -1.04
CA HIS A 188 8.85 -14.24 0.02
C HIS A 188 9.46 -14.53 1.41
N VAL A 189 10.50 -15.36 1.50
CA VAL A 189 11.22 -15.63 2.76
C VAL A 189 11.90 -14.36 3.25
N MET A 190 12.59 -13.65 2.35
CA MET A 190 13.32 -12.42 2.68
C MET A 190 12.40 -11.26 3.04
N LEU A 191 11.17 -11.24 2.51
CA LEU A 191 10.12 -10.29 2.90
C LEU A 191 9.34 -10.73 4.14
N GLY A 192 9.60 -11.92 4.69
CA GLY A 192 8.86 -12.46 5.83
C GLY A 192 7.39 -12.74 5.53
N ILE A 193 7.07 -13.02 4.26
CA ILE A 193 5.74 -13.39 3.80
C ILE A 193 5.54 -14.87 4.12
N SER A 194 4.61 -15.17 5.01
CA SER A 194 4.21 -16.56 5.30
C SER A 194 3.53 -17.13 4.06
N GLN A 195 4.19 -18.04 3.34
CA GLN A 195 3.47 -18.87 2.39
C GLN A 195 2.56 -19.78 3.20
N GLN A 196 1.26 -19.53 3.17
CA GLN A 196 0.33 -20.62 3.43
C GLN A 196 0.62 -21.66 2.33
N PRO A 197 0.92 -22.92 2.69
CA PRO A 197 1.10 -23.94 1.66
C PRO A 197 -0.18 -24.03 0.81
N PRO A 198 -0.07 -24.41 -0.47
CA PRO A 198 -1.25 -24.84 -1.22
C PRO A 198 -1.96 -25.90 -0.36
N LEU A 199 -3.24 -25.70 -0.08
CA LEU A 199 -4.05 -26.61 0.71
C LEU A 199 -3.94 -28.04 0.13
N GLU A 200 -3.07 -28.85 0.71
CA GLU A 200 -3.09 -30.29 0.51
C GLU A 200 -4.42 -30.80 1.04
N THR A 201 -5.12 -31.51 0.17
CA THR A 201 -6.39 -32.19 0.42
C THR A 201 -6.15 -33.34 1.39
N VAL A 202 -6.01 -33.02 2.68
CA VAL A 202 -6.13 -34.00 3.74
C VAL A 202 -7.61 -34.26 3.95
N THR A 203 -8.06 -35.36 3.37
CA THR A 203 -9.27 -36.05 3.78
C THR A 203 -9.14 -36.43 5.26
N ASN A 204 -9.73 -35.64 6.14
CA ASN A 204 -10.13 -36.12 7.45
C ASN A 204 -11.50 -35.54 7.82
N SER A 205 -12.45 -36.46 7.82
CA SER A 205 -13.76 -36.37 8.43
C SER A 205 -13.66 -35.82 9.85
N GLY A 206 -14.12 -34.59 10.02
CA GLY A 206 -14.22 -33.91 11.31
C GLY A 206 -14.88 -32.56 11.10
N ARG A 207 -16.21 -32.51 11.23
CA ARG A 207 -17.07 -31.33 11.07
C ARG A 207 -16.50 -30.07 11.76
N SER A 208 -16.13 -29.08 10.95
CA SER A 208 -16.21 -27.65 11.30
C SER A 208 -16.06 -26.83 10.02
N GLY A 209 -17.15 -26.17 9.62
CA GLY A 209 -17.32 -25.57 8.31
C GLY A 209 -16.52 -24.28 8.08
N SER A 210 -16.11 -24.11 6.82
CA SER A 210 -15.92 -22.83 6.15
C SER A 210 -17.08 -21.88 6.47
N GLY A 211 -16.82 -20.73 7.12
CA GLY A 211 -17.90 -19.90 7.65
C GLY A 211 -17.53 -18.48 8.09
N SER A 212 -16.59 -17.81 7.41
CA SER A 212 -16.34 -16.38 7.70
C SER A 212 -17.50 -15.47 7.27
N CYS A 213 -18.35 -15.93 6.34
CA CYS A 213 -19.41 -15.13 5.73
C CYS A 213 -20.75 -15.25 6.47
N SER A 214 -21.22 -16.47 6.78
CA SER A 214 -22.48 -16.66 7.54
C SER A 214 -22.45 -16.13 8.98
N GLY A 215 -21.27 -15.98 9.58
CA GLY A 215 -21.12 -15.51 10.95
C GLY A 215 -21.54 -14.04 11.16
N PHE A 216 -21.34 -13.17 10.16
CA PHE A 216 -21.67 -11.74 10.30
C PHE A 216 -23.17 -11.50 10.19
N GLN A 217 -23.82 -12.11 9.18
CA GLN A 217 -25.28 -12.09 9.04
C GLN A 217 -25.96 -12.61 10.31
N GLU A 218 -25.48 -13.73 10.86
CA GLU A 218 -26.04 -14.32 12.09
C GLU A 218 -25.88 -13.38 13.29
N ALA A 219 -24.71 -12.75 13.45
CA ALA A 219 -24.46 -11.76 14.50
C ALA A 219 -25.40 -10.56 14.38
N CYS A 220 -25.59 -10.03 13.16
CA CYS A 220 -26.54 -8.95 12.88
C CYS A 220 -28.00 -9.37 13.15
N SER A 221 -28.38 -10.59 12.77
CA SER A 221 -29.71 -11.15 13.02
C SER A 221 -30.01 -11.28 14.52
N ARG A 222 -29.00 -11.59 15.33
CA ARG A 222 -29.12 -11.66 16.80
C ARG A 222 -28.98 -10.31 17.50
N MET A 223 -28.65 -9.24 16.78
CA MET A 223 -28.22 -7.95 17.35
C MET A 223 -27.06 -8.10 18.33
N ASP A 224 -26.17 -9.08 18.10
CA ASP A 224 -25.00 -9.27 18.94
C ASP A 224 -23.91 -8.27 18.52
N LEU A 225 -24.01 -7.05 19.05
CA LEU A 225 -23.07 -5.98 18.74
C LEU A 225 -21.61 -6.37 19.07
N THR A 226 -21.40 -7.26 20.06
CA THR A 226 -20.05 -7.72 20.43
C THR A 226 -19.49 -8.66 19.37
N ALA A 227 -20.29 -9.61 18.88
CA ALA A 227 -19.88 -10.46 17.77
C ALA A 227 -19.65 -9.66 16.47
N ILE A 228 -20.52 -8.68 16.18
CA ILE A 228 -20.35 -7.77 15.03
C ILE A 228 -19.02 -7.00 15.17
N HIS A 229 -18.71 -6.49 16.36
CA HIS A 229 -17.45 -5.79 16.65
C HIS A 229 -16.23 -6.67 16.38
N GLU A 230 -16.21 -7.88 16.94
CA GLU A 230 -15.10 -8.80 16.75
C GLU A 230 -14.87 -9.15 15.29
N ILE A 231 -15.96 -9.32 14.52
CA ILE A 231 -15.87 -9.59 13.09
C ILE A 231 -15.32 -8.35 12.35
N LEU A 232 -15.84 -7.14 12.59
CA LEU A 232 -15.33 -5.91 11.94
C LEU A 232 -13.86 -5.60 12.28
N VAL A 233 -13.39 -6.00 13.47
CA VAL A 233 -11.96 -5.93 13.83
C VAL A 233 -11.14 -6.92 13.01
N LYS A 234 -11.62 -8.16 12.83
CA LYS A 234 -10.94 -9.23 12.08
C LYS A 234 -10.94 -9.02 10.56
N THR A 235 -12.01 -8.46 9.99
CA THR A 235 -12.16 -8.29 8.53
C THR A 235 -11.23 -7.22 7.94
N HIS A 236 -10.54 -6.44 8.78
CA HIS A 236 -9.63 -5.34 8.37
C HIS A 236 -10.29 -4.43 7.31
N TYR A 237 -9.53 -3.98 6.30
CA TYR A 237 -10.01 -3.18 5.17
C TYR A 237 -10.15 -4.03 3.89
N ARG A 238 -10.28 -5.36 4.02
CA ARG A 238 -10.24 -6.29 2.88
C ARG A 238 -11.37 -6.05 1.87
N ASP A 239 -12.47 -5.45 2.31
CA ASP A 239 -13.65 -5.18 1.49
C ASP A 239 -13.75 -3.73 1.00
N ASP A 240 -12.75 -2.87 1.29
CA ASP A 240 -12.64 -1.58 0.62
C ASP A 240 -12.25 -1.87 -0.85
N SER A 241 -13.23 -1.94 -1.75
CA SER A 241 -13.04 -2.15 -3.21
C SER A 241 -12.36 -0.98 -3.92
N SER A 242 -11.74 -0.08 -3.16
CA SER A 242 -10.85 0.98 -3.59
C SER A 242 -9.41 0.68 -3.16
N GLU A 243 -8.81 -0.33 -3.78
CA GLU A 243 -7.41 -0.20 -4.26
C GLU A 243 -7.34 0.86 -5.39
N ASN A 244 -8.09 1.97 -5.26
CA ASN A 244 -7.86 3.17 -6.06
C ASN A 244 -6.61 3.81 -5.50
N GLU A 245 -5.48 3.27 -5.97
CA GLU A 245 -4.38 4.04 -6.50
C GLU A 245 -4.29 5.44 -5.89
N LEU A 246 -3.69 5.52 -4.69
CA LEU A 246 -3.32 6.79 -4.09
C LEU A 246 -2.18 7.39 -4.93
N SER A 247 -2.57 7.97 -6.05
CA SER A 247 -1.74 8.77 -6.92
C SER A 247 -1.32 10.02 -6.16
N PHE A 248 -0.04 10.06 -5.79
CA PHE A 248 0.84 11.23 -5.68
C PHE A 248 0.44 12.44 -4.78
N GLN A 249 -0.81 12.58 -4.35
CA GLN A 249 -1.26 13.64 -3.42
C GLN A 249 -1.00 13.31 -1.94
N MET A 250 -0.34 12.17 -1.64
CA MET A 250 -0.14 11.65 -0.28
C MET A 250 0.75 12.50 0.65
N TRP A 251 1.24 13.67 0.23
CA TRP A 251 2.27 14.41 0.97
C TRP A 251 1.83 15.80 1.46
N THR A 252 0.54 16.01 1.70
CA THR A 252 0.07 17.19 2.44
C THR A 252 -0.05 16.86 3.93
N LYS A 253 0.25 17.83 4.80
CA LYS A 253 0.02 17.72 6.25
C LYS A 253 -1.42 17.27 6.57
N GLN A 254 -2.39 17.75 5.81
CA GLN A 254 -3.80 17.36 5.91
C GLN A 254 -4.01 15.85 5.69
N MET A 255 -3.37 15.25 4.68
CA MET A 255 -3.46 13.80 4.45
C MET A 255 -2.84 13.01 5.60
N GLN A 256 -1.69 13.45 6.11
CA GLN A 256 -1.04 12.81 7.25
C GLN A 256 -1.92 12.86 8.50
N ASP A 257 -2.55 14.01 8.76
CA ASP A 257 -3.46 14.21 9.88
C ASP A 257 -4.69 13.30 9.75
N MET A 258 -5.23 13.11 8.54
CA MET A 258 -6.32 12.17 8.28
C MET A 258 -5.92 10.71 8.50
N LEU A 259 -4.78 10.28 7.96
CA LEU A 259 -4.29 8.91 8.16
C LEU A 259 -4.00 8.63 9.64
N ASN A 260 -3.48 9.62 10.36
CA ASN A 260 -3.29 9.56 11.80
C ASN A 260 -4.64 9.46 12.55
N ALA A 261 -5.65 10.22 12.14
CA ALA A 261 -7.00 10.15 12.70
C ALA A 261 -7.62 8.76 12.50
N ARG A 262 -7.53 8.20 11.28
CA ARG A 262 -7.97 6.82 11.00
C ARG A 262 -7.24 5.80 11.88
N LYS A 263 -5.91 5.89 12.00
CA LYS A 263 -5.11 4.97 12.83
C LYS A 263 -5.51 5.04 14.30
N LYS A 264 -5.72 6.25 14.83
CA LYS A 264 -6.20 6.45 16.21
C LYS A 264 -7.62 5.92 16.40
N GLY A 265 -8.51 6.15 15.44
CA GLY A 265 -9.87 5.60 15.45
C GLY A 265 -9.89 4.08 15.45
N ASP A 266 -9.04 3.44 14.64
CA ASP A 266 -8.91 1.97 14.61
C ASP A 266 -8.38 1.39 15.92
N LEU A 267 -7.46 2.10 16.59
CA LEU A 267 -6.96 1.69 17.90
C LEU A 267 -8.07 1.78 18.95
N ALA A 268 -8.73 2.94 19.05
CA ALA A 268 -9.84 3.16 19.97
C ALA A 268 -10.99 2.18 19.75
N PHE A 269 -11.34 1.92 18.49
CA PHE A 269 -12.37 0.94 18.12
C PHE A 269 -11.99 -0.46 18.59
N ARG A 270 -10.73 -0.89 18.41
CA ARG A 270 -10.24 -2.19 18.90
C ARG A 270 -10.28 -2.30 20.42
N GLU A 271 -9.94 -1.21 21.10
CA GLU A 271 -9.93 -1.11 22.57
C GLU A 271 -11.33 -0.92 23.16
N LYS A 272 -12.38 -0.87 22.33
CA LYS A 272 -13.78 -0.63 22.70
C LYS A 272 -14.02 0.75 23.32
N ASP A 273 -13.13 1.71 23.08
CA ASP A 273 -13.37 3.14 23.35
C ASP A 273 -14.15 3.74 22.18
N PHE A 274 -15.47 3.51 22.19
CA PHE A 274 -16.34 3.91 21.09
C PHE A 274 -16.51 5.43 20.97
N ALA A 275 -16.42 6.16 22.09
CA ALA A 275 -16.50 7.63 22.06
C ALA A 275 -15.29 8.22 21.32
N LEU A 276 -14.08 7.77 21.66
CA LEU A 276 -12.87 8.20 20.97
C LEU A 276 -12.84 7.69 19.52
N ALA A 277 -13.32 6.48 19.25
CA ALA A 277 -13.44 5.96 17.89
C ALA A 277 -14.33 6.86 17.02
N ILE A 278 -15.50 7.27 17.53
CA ILE A 278 -16.41 8.18 16.83
C ILE A 278 -15.73 9.51 16.54
N GLU A 279 -15.07 10.12 17.52
CA GLU A 279 -14.35 11.39 17.36
C GLU A 279 -13.31 11.29 16.23
N ARG A 280 -12.44 10.28 16.29
CA ARG A 280 -11.31 10.13 15.37
C ARG A 280 -11.75 9.73 13.97
N TYR A 281 -12.77 8.88 13.84
CA TYR A 281 -13.35 8.61 12.52
C TYR A 281 -14.08 9.83 11.95
N SER A 282 -14.67 10.68 12.79
CA SER A 282 -15.27 11.94 12.33
C SER A 282 -14.23 12.92 11.82
N GLU A 283 -13.08 13.05 12.50
CA GLU A 283 -11.94 13.82 11.99
C GLU A 283 -11.46 13.29 10.62
N PHE A 284 -11.34 11.97 10.46
CA PHE A 284 -10.98 11.35 9.18
C PHE A 284 -12.00 11.71 8.08
N ILE A 285 -13.30 11.59 8.37
CA ILE A 285 -14.35 11.84 7.38
C ILE A 285 -14.43 13.32 7.00
N LEU A 286 -14.32 14.23 7.97
CA LEU A 286 -14.31 15.68 7.74
C LEU A 286 -13.11 16.12 6.89
N GLY A 287 -12.00 15.39 6.98
CA GLY A 287 -10.82 15.66 6.16
C GLY A 287 -11.10 15.58 4.65
N GLY A 288 -12.07 14.76 4.21
CA GLY A 288 -12.65 14.78 2.86
C GLY A 288 -11.76 14.32 1.69
N VAL A 289 -10.47 14.07 1.93
CA VAL A 289 -9.50 13.65 0.89
C VAL A 289 -9.58 12.15 0.56
N MET A 290 -10.01 11.32 1.50
CA MET A 290 -10.14 9.87 1.37
C MET A 290 -11.50 9.42 1.87
N VAL A 291 -12.08 8.47 1.17
CA VAL A 291 -13.39 7.89 1.48
C VAL A 291 -13.19 6.38 1.68
N SER A 292 -13.65 5.85 2.82
CA SER A 292 -13.49 4.42 3.16
C SER A 292 -14.82 3.88 3.70
N PRO A 293 -15.46 2.91 3.03
CA PRO A 293 -16.70 2.32 3.50
C PRO A 293 -16.49 1.59 4.84
N THR A 294 -15.32 0.99 5.08
CA THR A 294 -14.98 0.38 6.38
C THR A 294 -14.95 1.40 7.53
N VAL A 295 -14.46 2.63 7.31
CA VAL A 295 -14.47 3.66 8.36
C VAL A 295 -15.91 4.02 8.75
N PHE A 296 -16.79 4.18 7.76
CA PHE A 296 -18.21 4.40 8.01
C PHE A 296 -18.87 3.21 8.73
N ALA A 297 -18.58 1.97 8.33
CA ALA A 297 -19.11 0.78 8.99
C ALA A 297 -18.67 0.67 10.47
N ARG A 298 -17.39 0.96 10.77
CA ARG A 298 -16.88 0.94 12.15
C ARG A 298 -17.46 2.07 12.99
N ARG A 299 -17.57 3.28 12.44
CA ARG A 299 -18.20 4.41 13.14
C ARG A 299 -19.70 4.16 13.36
N SER A 300 -20.37 3.53 12.39
CA SER A 300 -21.75 3.05 12.53
C SER A 300 -21.90 2.11 13.73
N LEU A 301 -21.06 1.07 13.84
CA LEU A 301 -21.12 0.18 15.00
C LEU A 301 -20.77 0.91 16.31
N ALA A 302 -19.81 1.83 16.30
CA ALA A 302 -19.48 2.62 17.48
C ALA A 302 -20.67 3.47 17.95
N HIS A 303 -21.46 4.03 17.02
CA HIS A 303 -22.73 4.70 17.32
C HIS A 303 -23.77 3.73 17.89
N LEU A 304 -23.92 2.52 17.34
CA LEU A 304 -24.82 1.49 17.92
C LEU A 304 -24.42 1.13 19.35
N MET A 305 -23.11 0.94 19.60
CA MET A 305 -22.56 0.68 20.93
C MET A 305 -22.72 1.86 21.91
N SER A 306 -22.96 3.06 21.37
CA SER A 306 -23.17 4.29 22.14
C SER A 306 -24.64 4.72 22.17
N ASP A 307 -25.58 3.82 21.83
CA ASP A 307 -27.03 4.04 21.80
C ASP A 307 -27.47 5.22 20.89
N GLN A 308 -26.83 5.34 19.72
CA GLN A 308 -27.10 6.39 18.72
C GLN A 308 -27.52 5.76 17.37
N PRO A 309 -28.67 5.08 17.29
CA PRO A 309 -29.05 4.31 16.10
C PRO A 309 -29.31 5.18 14.85
N ASP A 310 -29.80 6.41 15.00
CA ASP A 310 -29.96 7.35 13.87
C ASP A 310 -28.62 7.70 13.20
N ALA A 311 -27.58 7.93 14.00
CA ALA A 311 -26.25 8.22 13.49
C ALA A 311 -25.62 6.98 12.85
N ALA A 312 -25.83 5.83 13.47
CA ALA A 312 -25.39 4.55 12.93
C ALA A 312 -26.01 4.24 11.56
N LEU A 313 -27.31 4.49 11.40
CA LEU A 313 -28.00 4.28 10.14
C LEU A 313 -27.44 5.16 9.02
N ARG A 314 -27.22 6.45 9.30
CA ARG A 314 -26.62 7.38 8.32
C ARG A 314 -25.25 6.91 7.85
N ASP A 315 -24.40 6.43 8.78
CA ASP A 315 -23.08 5.91 8.43
C ASP A 315 -23.17 4.61 7.62
N ALA A 316 -24.09 3.70 7.96
CA ALA A 316 -24.27 2.46 7.22
C ALA A 316 -24.82 2.71 5.79
N MET A 317 -25.70 3.69 5.62
CA MET A 317 -26.14 4.16 4.29
C MET A 317 -25.00 4.79 3.51
N GLN A 318 -24.13 5.57 4.17
CA GLN A 318 -22.96 6.15 3.50
C GLN A 318 -21.97 5.06 3.06
N ALA A 319 -21.77 4.02 3.88
CA ALA A 319 -20.96 2.86 3.50
C ALA A 319 -21.52 2.14 2.27
N GLN A 320 -22.84 1.97 2.20
CA GLN A 320 -23.52 1.41 1.02
C GLN A 320 -23.35 2.31 -0.22
N TYR A 321 -23.50 3.63 -0.06
CA TYR A 321 -23.30 4.57 -1.16
C TYR A 321 -21.90 4.47 -1.76
N ILE A 322 -20.89 4.28 -0.90
CA ILE A 322 -19.48 4.14 -1.31
C ILE A 322 -19.21 2.79 -1.96
N ASN A 323 -19.78 1.70 -1.42
CA ASN A 323 -19.63 0.35 -1.95
C ASN A 323 -21.00 -0.36 -2.06
N PRO A 324 -21.73 -0.18 -3.19
CA PRO A 324 -23.10 -0.67 -3.34
C PRO A 324 -23.24 -2.20 -3.33
N GLU A 325 -22.17 -2.93 -3.64
CA GLU A 325 -22.16 -4.41 -3.63
C GLU A 325 -21.65 -4.99 -2.29
N TRP A 326 -21.54 -4.20 -1.22
CA TRP A 326 -20.99 -4.66 0.06
C TRP A 326 -22.06 -5.11 1.06
N PRO A 327 -22.22 -6.43 1.33
CA PRO A 327 -23.28 -6.95 2.19
C PRO A 327 -23.26 -6.38 3.61
N THR A 328 -22.06 -6.15 4.17
CA THR A 328 -21.85 -5.59 5.51
C THR A 328 -22.59 -4.27 5.74
N ALA A 329 -22.66 -3.41 4.71
CA ALA A 329 -23.37 -2.13 4.83
C ALA A 329 -24.88 -2.34 5.03
N PHE A 330 -25.48 -3.27 4.31
CA PHE A 330 -26.91 -3.62 4.43
C PHE A 330 -27.21 -4.26 5.79
N TYR A 331 -26.35 -5.17 6.25
CA TYR A 331 -26.51 -5.78 7.56
C TYR A 331 -26.42 -4.77 8.71
N LEU A 332 -25.51 -3.78 8.63
CA LEU A 332 -25.44 -2.70 9.62
C LEU A 332 -26.66 -1.78 9.57
N GLN A 333 -27.20 -1.49 8.38
CA GLN A 333 -28.47 -0.76 8.26
C GLN A 333 -29.62 -1.52 8.94
N SER A 334 -29.70 -2.84 8.73
CA SER A 334 -30.71 -3.68 9.38
C SER A 334 -30.63 -3.58 10.91
N VAL A 335 -29.44 -3.67 11.50
CA VAL A 335 -29.26 -3.55 12.96
C VAL A 335 -29.70 -2.17 13.46
N ALA A 336 -29.31 -1.10 12.77
CA ALA A 336 -29.71 0.26 13.14
C ALA A 336 -31.23 0.48 13.03
N LEU A 337 -31.86 -0.02 11.96
CA LEU A 337 -33.30 0.07 11.75
C LEU A 337 -34.10 -0.70 12.81
N ARG A 338 -33.61 -1.86 13.28
CA ARG A 338 -34.24 -2.59 14.39
C ARG A 338 -34.18 -1.81 15.70
N MET A 339 -33.05 -1.17 15.99
CA MET A 339 -32.96 -0.28 17.16
C MET A 339 -33.89 0.94 17.05
N LEU A 340 -34.28 1.34 15.84
CA LEU A 340 -35.28 2.38 15.57
C LEU A 340 -36.73 1.86 15.51
N ASN A 341 -36.96 0.57 15.76
CA ASN A 341 -38.26 -0.10 15.64
C ASN A 341 -38.85 -0.09 14.21
N MET A 342 -38.00 -0.01 13.19
CA MET A 342 -38.36 -0.07 11.77
C MET A 342 -38.18 -1.50 11.24
N GLU A 343 -38.97 -2.44 11.76
CA GLU A 343 -38.78 -3.89 11.55
C GLU A 343 -38.92 -4.33 10.09
N LYS A 344 -39.80 -3.68 9.33
CA LYS A 344 -40.01 -4.01 7.92
C LYS A 344 -38.77 -3.65 7.11
N GLU A 345 -38.33 -2.42 7.22
CA GLU A 345 -37.15 -1.90 6.53
C GLU A 345 -35.89 -2.66 6.95
N ALA A 346 -35.79 -3.05 8.23
CA ALA A 346 -34.70 -3.87 8.72
C ALA A 346 -34.68 -5.26 8.07
N THR A 347 -35.84 -5.88 7.86
CA THR A 347 -35.96 -7.19 7.21
C THR A 347 -35.57 -7.07 5.74
N ASP A 348 -36.05 -6.03 5.06
CA ASP A 348 -35.71 -5.75 3.66
C ASP A 348 -34.18 -5.60 3.48
N MET A 349 -33.50 -4.86 4.38
CA MET A 349 -32.04 -4.72 4.33
C MET A 349 -31.29 -6.02 4.64
N MET A 350 -31.82 -6.86 5.53
CA MET A 350 -31.21 -8.17 5.83
C MET A 350 -31.28 -9.11 4.62
N GLU A 351 -32.42 -9.12 3.91
CA GLU A 351 -32.61 -9.93 2.70
C GLU A 351 -31.70 -9.45 1.56
N GLU A 352 -31.61 -8.15 1.34
CA GLU A 352 -30.76 -7.57 0.29
C GLU A 352 -29.27 -7.87 0.54
N GLY A 353 -28.82 -7.78 1.81
CA GLY A 353 -27.48 -8.19 2.22
C GLY A 353 -27.19 -9.67 1.90
N ALA A 354 -28.13 -10.56 2.21
CA ALA A 354 -28.00 -12.00 1.94
C ALA A 354 -27.93 -12.32 0.44
N ILE A 355 -28.70 -11.60 -0.39
CA ILE A 355 -28.66 -11.74 -1.86
C ILE A 355 -27.28 -11.35 -2.40
N LEU A 356 -26.72 -10.23 -1.93
CA LEU A 356 -25.40 -9.77 -2.35
C LEU A 356 -24.29 -10.72 -1.89
N GLU A 357 -24.42 -11.28 -0.69
CA GLU A 357 -23.48 -12.25 -0.15
C GLU A 357 -23.47 -13.55 -0.97
N ALA A 358 -24.65 -14.08 -1.31
CA ALA A 358 -24.77 -15.27 -2.17
C ALA A 358 -24.12 -15.05 -3.54
N LYS A 359 -24.30 -13.86 -4.14
CA LYS A 359 -23.65 -13.48 -5.40
C LYS A 359 -22.12 -13.43 -5.27
N LYS A 360 -21.58 -12.93 -4.15
CA LYS A 360 -20.13 -12.88 -3.88
C LYS A 360 -19.53 -14.29 -3.80
N THR A 361 -20.20 -15.21 -3.10
CA THR A 361 -19.75 -16.62 -2.99
C THR A 361 -19.85 -17.42 -4.30
N SER A 362 -20.71 -17.03 -5.24
CA SER A 362 -20.78 -17.69 -6.56
C SER A 362 -19.71 -17.24 -7.57
N ARG A 363 -19.02 -16.13 -7.29
CA ARG A 363 -17.99 -15.54 -8.17
C ARG A 363 -16.55 -15.89 -7.74
N SER A 364 -16.37 -16.42 -6.53
CA SER A 364 -15.12 -17.00 -6.00
C SER A 364 -15.02 -18.47 -6.36
#